data_AF-A0A1I2LVU8-F1
#
_entry.id   AF-A0A1I2LVU8-F1
#
_cell.length_a   1.000
_cell.length_b   1.000
_cell.length_c   1.000
_cell.angle_alpha   90.00
_cell.angle_beta   90.00
_cell.angle_gamma   90.00
#
_symmetry.space_group_name_H-M   'P 1'
#
loop_
_entity.id
_entity.type
_entity.pdbx_description
1 polymer ?
#
loop_
_entity_poly.entity_id
_entity_poly.type
_entity_poly.pdbx_seq_one_letter_code
_entity_poly.pdbx_strand_id
1 'polypeptide(L)'
;MHDDQRAAERTHFRAADGGRVTLCAPGYDLTEPWSASVRITTNRPYAGTPEGLDLRQLHIARAGNYDHVLERVVDGHWSNVVQMQGGQCMIGHSDTADQGLAVWRGPWHEAATWLPDPKMPGSHVLRYFAGLGFHDSPEGLRVTAARPAAHTVEVLEVSKRVPGVGHLDIRQPALAHRLVPVWSGATVPTGEVWAEEVSPASAESTDMVVVHATPSTVTTVAGERDHKHRCEQRVEFLHRVTELCWAPERPTTRRKGSS
;
A
#
# COMPACT_ATOMS: atom_id res chain seq x y z
N MET A 1 -3.12 29.15 23.60
CA MET A 1 -1.92 28.45 23.10
C MET A 1 -2.40 27.17 22.42
N HIS A 2 -2.94 27.29 21.20
CA HIS A 2 -3.25 26.14 20.35
C HIS A 2 -2.86 26.56 18.94
N ASP A 3 -1.59 26.31 18.62
CA ASP A 3 -1.08 26.36 17.26
C ASP A 3 -1.86 25.34 16.42
N ASP A 4 -2.79 25.85 15.62
CA ASP A 4 -2.80 25.70 14.16
C ASP A 4 -2.14 24.40 13.64
N GLN A 5 -2.73 23.24 13.95
CA GLN A 5 -2.56 22.04 13.13
C GLN A 5 -3.23 22.31 11.79
N ARG A 6 -2.50 22.94 10.87
CA ARG A 6 -2.91 23.01 9.47
C ARG A 6 -3.03 21.57 8.96
N ALA A 7 -4.24 21.16 8.64
CA ALA A 7 -4.48 19.99 7.82
C ALA A 7 -3.55 20.08 6.61
N ALA A 8 -2.79 19.03 6.36
CA ALA A 8 -1.99 18.96 5.14
C ALA A 8 -2.97 18.75 3.97
N GLU A 9 -3.44 19.84 3.39
CA GLU A 9 -4.34 19.81 2.22
C GLU A 9 -3.67 19.19 0.98
N ARG A 10 -2.34 19.07 1.03
CA ARG A 10 -1.51 18.39 0.04
C ARG A 10 -0.59 17.39 0.75
N THR A 11 -0.57 16.17 0.25
CA THR A 11 0.36 15.13 0.68
C THR A 11 1.07 14.51 -0.51
N HIS A 12 2.32 14.12 -0.27
CA HIS A 12 3.12 13.35 -1.21
C HIS A 12 3.67 12.15 -0.46
N PHE A 13 3.65 11.00 -1.12
CA PHE A 13 4.33 9.83 -0.61
C PHE A 13 4.98 9.03 -1.72
N ARG A 14 5.97 8.23 -1.31
CA ARG A 14 6.76 7.39 -2.19
C ARG A 14 6.26 5.95 -2.10
N ALA A 15 5.71 5.46 -3.20
CA ALA A 15 5.30 4.07 -3.33
C ALA A 15 6.51 3.13 -3.41
N ALA A 16 6.26 1.82 -3.28
CA ALA A 16 7.33 0.83 -3.18
C ALA A 16 8.19 0.71 -4.44
N ASP A 17 7.64 1.03 -5.61
CA ASP A 17 8.35 1.11 -6.89
C ASP A 17 9.23 2.37 -7.01
N GLY A 18 9.20 3.27 -6.02
CA GLY A 18 9.87 4.57 -6.03
C GLY A 18 9.05 5.68 -6.70
N GLY A 19 7.89 5.34 -7.27
CA GLY A 19 6.94 6.29 -7.82
C GLY A 19 6.42 7.25 -6.76
N ARG A 20 6.03 8.45 -7.20
CA ARG A 20 5.50 9.49 -6.32
C ARG A 20 4.02 9.65 -6.56
N VAL A 21 3.25 9.48 -5.50
CA VAL A 21 1.82 9.82 -5.50
C VAL A 21 1.65 11.18 -4.87
N THR A 22 0.88 12.05 -5.53
CA THR A 22 0.48 13.36 -5.01
C THR A 22 -1.02 13.39 -4.89
N LEU A 23 -1.52 13.85 -3.74
CA LEU A 23 -2.94 14.10 -3.49
C LEU A 23 -3.10 15.50 -2.90
N CYS A 24 -3.97 16.32 -3.50
CA CYS A 24 -4.34 17.64 -3.03
C CYS A 24 -5.86 17.77 -2.95
N ALA A 25 -6.40 17.94 -1.75
CA ALA A 25 -7.83 18.06 -1.48
C ALA A 25 -8.08 19.13 -0.40
N PRO A 26 -8.23 20.41 -0.79
CA PRO A 26 -8.48 21.50 0.16
C PRO A 26 -9.69 21.24 1.06
N GLY A 27 -9.55 21.56 2.34
CA GLY A 27 -10.57 21.30 3.36
C GLY A 27 -10.62 19.86 3.89
N TYR A 28 -9.74 18.96 3.45
CA TYR A 28 -9.63 17.60 3.99
C TYR A 28 -8.30 17.36 4.70
N ASP A 29 -8.34 16.56 5.76
CA ASP A 29 -7.14 16.11 6.47
C ASP A 29 -6.51 14.91 5.77
N LEU A 30 -5.32 15.13 5.21
CA LEU A 30 -4.52 14.09 4.54
C LEU A 30 -3.32 13.64 5.37
N THR A 31 -3.25 13.96 6.66
CA THR A 31 -2.11 13.65 7.53
C THR A 31 -2.04 12.19 7.98
N GLU A 32 -3.16 11.45 7.95
CA GLU A 32 -3.18 10.01 8.25
C GLU A 32 -2.13 9.23 7.41
N PRO A 33 -1.45 8.22 7.95
CA PRO A 33 -0.46 7.47 7.19
C PRO A 33 -1.12 6.72 6.02
N TRP A 34 -0.32 6.45 5.00
CA TRP A 34 -0.70 5.59 3.90
C TRP A 34 -0.17 4.16 4.12
N SER A 35 -0.75 3.21 3.42
CA SER A 35 -0.26 1.83 3.33
C SER A 35 -0.23 1.37 1.88
N ALA A 36 0.56 0.35 1.54
CA ALA A 36 0.60 -0.16 0.17
C ALA A 36 0.62 -1.69 0.13
N SER A 37 -0.01 -2.26 -0.90
CA SER A 37 0.15 -3.67 -1.23
C SER A 37 1.13 -3.81 -2.38
N VAL A 38 2.13 -4.68 -2.21
CA VAL A 38 3.21 -4.89 -3.16
C VAL A 38 3.28 -6.36 -3.53
N ARG A 39 3.38 -6.65 -4.81
CA ARG A 39 3.59 -7.99 -5.34
C ARG A 39 5.04 -8.14 -5.76
N ILE A 40 5.63 -9.26 -5.36
CA ILE A 40 6.95 -9.68 -5.81
C ILE A 40 6.79 -10.97 -6.60
N THR A 41 7.17 -10.92 -7.87
CA THR A 41 7.14 -12.09 -8.77
C THR A 41 8.56 -12.56 -9.04
N THR A 42 8.83 -13.85 -8.84
CA THR A 42 10.09 -14.48 -9.22
C THR A 42 9.97 -15.02 -10.64
N ASN A 43 10.52 -14.30 -11.61
CA ASN A 43 10.37 -14.61 -13.04
C ASN A 43 11.27 -15.79 -13.47
N ARG A 44 12.37 -16.02 -12.74
CA ARG A 44 13.33 -17.07 -13.04
C ARG A 44 13.89 -17.64 -11.75
N PRO A 45 13.44 -18.83 -11.32
CA PRO A 45 14.07 -19.55 -10.23
C PRO A 45 15.56 -19.78 -10.55
N TYR A 46 16.42 -19.49 -9.59
CA TYR A 46 17.84 -19.81 -9.57
C TYR A 46 18.17 -20.72 -8.39
N ALA A 47 19.35 -21.34 -8.37
CA ALA A 47 19.78 -22.19 -7.25
C ALA A 47 19.66 -21.44 -5.90
N GLY A 48 18.85 -21.99 -4.98
CA GLY A 48 18.49 -21.33 -3.72
C GLY A 48 17.20 -20.50 -3.77
N THR A 49 16.46 -20.49 -4.88
CA THR A 49 15.09 -19.98 -4.92
C THR A 49 14.20 -20.90 -4.10
N PRO A 50 13.49 -20.37 -3.09
CA PRO A 50 12.62 -21.16 -2.24
C PRO A 50 11.39 -21.65 -3.02
N GLU A 51 11.04 -22.92 -2.88
CA GLU A 51 9.79 -23.46 -3.40
C GLU A 51 8.58 -22.70 -2.81
N GLY A 52 7.56 -22.45 -3.62
CA GLY A 52 6.34 -21.76 -3.18
C GLY A 52 6.47 -20.24 -3.00
N LEU A 53 7.62 -19.62 -3.30
CA LEU A 53 7.84 -18.17 -3.22
C LEU A 53 7.95 -17.50 -4.60
N ASP A 54 7.35 -18.11 -5.62
CA ASP A 54 7.26 -17.52 -6.97
C ASP A 54 6.43 -16.24 -6.96
N LEU A 55 5.47 -16.16 -6.04
CA LEU A 55 4.64 -15.00 -5.79
C LEU A 55 4.67 -14.68 -4.29
N ARG A 56 5.04 -13.45 -3.94
CA ARG A 56 4.98 -12.94 -2.57
C ARG A 56 4.18 -11.65 -2.55
N GLN A 57 3.42 -11.44 -1.49
CA GLN A 57 2.74 -10.18 -1.24
C GLN A 57 3.30 -9.56 0.04
N LEU A 58 3.71 -8.29 -0.07
CA LEU A 58 4.11 -7.48 1.06
C LEU A 58 3.08 -6.38 1.28
N HIS A 59 2.80 -6.09 2.55
CA HIS A 59 1.97 -4.97 2.96
C HIS A 59 2.84 -3.95 3.68
N ILE A 60 2.94 -2.76 3.11
CA ILE A 60 3.72 -1.65 3.65
C ILE A 60 2.82 -0.77 4.51
N ALA A 61 3.28 -0.40 5.68
CA ALA A 61 2.60 0.54 6.57
C ALA A 61 3.62 1.36 7.38
N ARG A 62 3.14 2.33 8.16
CA ARG A 62 3.97 3.05 9.13
C ARG A 62 4.56 2.08 10.17
N ALA A 63 5.77 2.35 10.63
CA ALA A 63 6.38 1.61 11.72
C ALA A 63 5.49 1.63 12.98
N GLY A 64 5.39 0.48 13.66
CA GLY A 64 4.49 0.19 14.77
C GLY A 64 3.14 -0.40 14.37
N ASN A 65 2.73 -0.30 13.09
CA ASN A 65 1.39 -0.77 12.67
C ASN A 65 1.18 -2.26 12.94
N TYR A 66 2.19 -3.09 12.69
CA TYR A 66 2.05 -4.55 12.85
C TYR A 66 2.17 -5.05 14.29
N ASP A 67 2.52 -4.19 15.25
CA ASP A 67 2.41 -4.56 16.67
C ASP A 67 0.93 -4.76 17.05
N HIS A 68 0.05 -3.88 16.58
CA HIS A 68 -1.40 -4.03 16.79
C HIS A 68 -1.99 -5.22 16.04
N VAL A 69 -1.50 -5.52 14.83
CA VAL A 69 -1.95 -6.69 14.06
C VAL A 69 -1.54 -7.98 14.78
N LEU A 70 -0.30 -8.05 15.24
CA LEU A 70 0.19 -9.20 15.99
C LEU A 70 -0.61 -9.41 17.28
N GLU A 71 -0.85 -8.34 18.04
CA GLU A 71 -1.60 -8.41 19.30
C GLU A 71 -3.07 -8.79 19.09
N ARG A 72 -3.77 -8.16 18.13
CA ARG A 72 -5.24 -8.26 18.03
C ARG A 72 -5.76 -9.25 17.01
N VAL A 73 -4.98 -9.56 15.98
CA VAL A 73 -5.41 -10.44 14.88
C VAL A 73 -4.75 -11.80 15.01
N VAL A 74 -3.45 -11.82 15.31
CA VAL A 74 -2.67 -13.06 15.41
C VAL A 74 -2.70 -13.63 16.84
N ASP A 75 -2.96 -12.79 17.85
CA ASP A 75 -2.85 -13.16 19.26
C ASP A 75 -1.47 -13.78 19.55
N GLY A 76 -0.42 -13.03 19.19
CA GLY A 76 0.95 -13.52 19.16
C GLY A 76 1.98 -12.60 19.82
N HIS A 77 3.24 -13.04 19.77
CA HIS A 77 4.38 -12.27 20.26
C HIS A 77 5.56 -12.38 19.29
N TRP A 78 6.45 -11.37 19.31
CA TRP A 78 7.67 -11.38 18.52
C TRP A 78 8.70 -12.31 19.16
N SER A 79 9.17 -13.34 18.44
CA SER A 79 10.10 -14.34 19.01
C SER A 79 11.52 -14.26 18.43
N ASN A 80 11.67 -13.73 17.22
CA ASN A 80 12.95 -13.65 16.51
C ASN A 80 13.14 -12.27 15.89
N VAL A 81 14.27 -11.62 16.20
CA VAL A 81 14.68 -10.34 15.59
C VAL A 81 16.05 -10.54 14.93
N VAL A 82 16.07 -10.52 13.60
CA VAL A 82 17.29 -10.67 12.80
C VAL A 82 17.59 -9.35 12.13
N GLN A 83 18.82 -8.84 12.27
CA GLN A 83 19.23 -7.63 11.56
C GLN A 83 19.23 -7.91 10.04
N MET A 84 18.62 -7.00 9.29
CA MET A 84 18.53 -7.07 7.84
C MET A 84 18.84 -5.70 7.23
N GLN A 85 19.10 -5.62 5.93
CA GLN A 85 19.54 -4.37 5.28
C GLN A 85 18.66 -3.17 5.66
N GLY A 86 19.24 -2.21 6.40
CA GLY A 86 18.55 -0.98 6.81
C GLY A 86 17.44 -1.14 7.88
N GLY A 87 17.25 -2.32 8.45
CA GLY A 87 16.15 -2.58 9.38
C GLY A 87 16.26 -3.93 10.09
N GLN A 88 15.14 -4.44 10.60
CA GLN A 88 15.09 -5.68 11.36
C GLN A 88 13.97 -6.57 10.84
N CYS A 89 14.25 -7.85 10.62
CA CYS A 89 13.21 -8.84 10.37
C CYS A 89 12.72 -9.39 11.71
N MET A 90 11.43 -9.22 11.97
CA MET A 90 10.71 -9.68 13.15
C MET A 90 9.75 -10.79 12.74
N ILE A 91 9.66 -11.85 13.54
CA ILE A 91 8.77 -12.98 13.30
C ILE A 91 7.78 -13.09 14.44
N GLY A 92 6.50 -12.92 14.11
CA GLY A 92 5.37 -13.04 15.00
C GLY A 92 4.92 -14.48 15.07
N HIS A 93 4.95 -15.04 16.27
CA HIS A 93 4.48 -16.39 16.55
C HIS A 93 3.22 -16.34 17.40
N SER A 94 2.33 -17.30 17.17
CA SER A 94 1.19 -17.58 18.01
C SER A 94 1.04 -19.09 18.14
N ASP A 95 0.64 -19.54 19.32
CA ASP A 95 0.36 -20.95 19.59
C ASP A 95 -1.03 -21.37 19.12
N THR A 96 -1.91 -20.40 18.85
CA THR A 96 -3.33 -20.59 18.55
C THR A 96 -3.72 -20.15 17.14
N ALA A 97 -2.91 -19.34 16.46
CA ALA A 97 -3.21 -18.88 15.11
C ALA A 97 -2.95 -19.96 14.05
N ASP A 98 -3.70 -19.91 12.96
CA ASP A 98 -3.46 -20.73 11.76
C ASP A 98 -2.41 -20.13 10.82
N GLN A 99 -1.98 -18.89 11.08
CA GLN A 99 -1.04 -18.14 10.25
C GLN A 99 -0.03 -17.38 11.11
N GLY A 100 1.18 -17.26 10.60
CA GLY A 100 2.23 -16.42 11.19
C GLY A 100 2.30 -15.05 10.52
N LEU A 101 3.11 -14.17 11.09
CA LEU A 101 3.39 -12.86 10.52
C LEU A 101 4.90 -12.62 10.49
N ALA A 102 5.42 -12.16 9.36
CA ALA A 102 6.81 -11.70 9.27
C ALA A 102 6.85 -10.24 8.87
N VAL A 103 7.70 -9.46 9.53
CA VAL A 103 7.80 -8.01 9.33
C VAL A 103 9.24 -7.62 9.15
N TRP A 104 9.57 -6.94 8.06
CA TRP A 104 10.75 -6.09 8.00
C TRP A 104 10.39 -4.71 8.57
N ARG A 105 11.13 -4.22 9.56
CA ARG A 105 10.89 -2.94 10.26
C ARG A 105 12.09 -1.99 10.08
N GLY A 106 11.84 -0.86 9.44
CA GLY A 106 12.76 0.28 9.37
C GLY A 106 12.40 1.37 10.40
N PRO A 107 13.10 2.52 10.37
CA PRO A 107 12.81 3.64 11.27
C PRO A 107 11.45 4.33 11.05
N TRP A 108 10.92 4.31 9.83
CA TRP A 108 9.70 5.02 9.44
C TRP A 108 8.57 4.07 9.03
N HIS A 109 8.92 2.98 8.35
CA HIS A 109 7.95 2.05 7.76
C HIS A 109 8.27 0.59 8.06
N GLU A 110 7.26 -0.25 7.86
CA GLU A 110 7.31 -1.70 7.93
C GLU A 110 6.81 -2.33 6.64
N ALA A 111 7.36 -3.47 6.25
CA ALA A 111 6.86 -4.34 5.20
C ALA A 111 6.57 -5.73 5.78
N ALA A 112 5.30 -6.13 5.76
CA ALA A 112 4.86 -7.39 6.36
C ALA A 112 4.35 -8.39 5.32
N THR A 113 4.40 -9.67 5.67
CA THR A 113 3.78 -10.75 4.89
C THR A 113 3.21 -11.79 5.83
N TRP A 114 2.10 -12.38 5.42
CA TRP A 114 1.47 -13.50 6.13
C TRP A 114 2.24 -14.79 5.83
N LEU A 115 2.49 -15.55 6.89
CA LEU A 115 3.14 -16.86 6.80
C LEU A 115 2.08 -17.95 6.83
N PRO A 116 2.18 -18.97 5.95
CA PRO A 116 1.22 -20.07 5.93
C PRO A 116 1.32 -20.99 7.15
N ASP A 117 2.40 -20.88 7.93
CA ASP A 117 2.62 -21.65 9.16
C ASP A 117 3.24 -20.72 10.22
N PRO A 118 2.60 -20.51 11.39
CA PRO A 118 3.14 -19.69 12.48
C PRO A 118 4.37 -20.30 13.16
N LYS A 119 4.65 -21.59 12.94
CA LYS A 119 5.82 -22.31 13.48
C LYS A 119 6.93 -22.48 12.44
N MET A 120 6.81 -21.82 11.29
CA MET A 120 7.83 -21.84 10.24
C MET A 120 9.22 -21.48 10.80
N PRO A 121 10.27 -22.27 10.50
CA PRO A 121 11.62 -21.95 10.94
C PRO A 121 12.05 -20.56 10.48
N GLY A 122 12.72 -19.78 11.34
CA GLY A 122 13.10 -18.41 11.00
C GLY A 122 13.96 -18.30 9.73
N SER A 123 14.81 -19.30 9.45
CA SER A 123 15.57 -19.37 8.19
C SER A 123 14.70 -19.50 6.94
N HIS A 124 13.50 -20.07 7.04
CA HIS A 124 12.52 -20.10 5.96
C HIS A 124 11.75 -18.79 5.88
N VAL A 125 11.40 -18.18 7.01
CA VAL A 125 10.74 -16.85 7.04
C VAL A 125 11.60 -15.78 6.37
N LEU A 126 12.91 -15.75 6.65
CA LEU A 126 13.84 -14.81 6.03
C LEU A 126 13.86 -14.90 4.49
N ARG A 127 13.47 -16.05 3.92
CA ARG A 127 13.40 -16.23 2.46
C ARG A 127 12.31 -15.39 1.80
N TYR A 128 11.25 -15.01 2.53
CA TYR A 128 10.22 -14.10 2.00
C TYR A 128 10.81 -12.73 1.64
N PHE A 129 11.79 -12.26 2.39
CA PHE A 129 12.48 -11.00 2.12
C PHE A 129 13.77 -11.17 1.30
N ALA A 130 14.15 -12.40 0.95
CA ALA A 130 15.36 -12.66 0.19
C ALA A 130 15.29 -12.04 -1.21
N GLY A 131 16.41 -11.45 -1.63
CA GLY A 131 16.53 -10.77 -2.92
C GLY A 131 15.90 -9.39 -2.97
N LEU A 132 15.40 -8.87 -1.84
CA LEU A 132 14.82 -7.53 -1.72
C LEU A 132 15.77 -6.58 -0.98
N GLY A 133 15.82 -5.33 -1.43
CA GLY A 133 16.43 -4.21 -0.74
C GLY A 133 15.36 -3.20 -0.31
N PHE A 134 15.54 -2.61 0.86
CA PHE A 134 14.60 -1.65 1.45
C PHE A 134 15.29 -0.30 1.61
N HIS A 135 14.69 0.75 1.05
CA HIS A 135 15.13 2.12 1.24
C HIS A 135 14.02 2.89 1.94
N ASP A 136 14.14 3.01 3.25
CA ASP A 136 13.16 3.65 4.11
C ASP A 136 13.47 5.14 4.34
N SER A 137 12.43 5.95 4.38
CA SER A 137 12.49 7.40 4.55
C SER A 137 11.17 7.91 5.12
N PRO A 138 11.11 9.14 5.66
CA PRO A 138 9.84 9.74 6.10
C PRO A 138 8.78 9.81 4.99
N GLU A 139 9.21 9.94 3.72
CA GLU A 139 8.32 10.02 2.56
C GLU A 139 7.74 8.66 2.16
N GLY A 140 8.40 7.56 2.54
CA GLY A 140 7.98 6.22 2.19
C GLY A 140 9.07 5.16 2.17
N LEU A 141 8.62 3.93 1.92
CA LEU A 141 9.45 2.74 1.80
C LEU A 141 9.53 2.29 0.34
N ARG A 142 10.73 2.39 -0.26
CA ARG A 142 11.02 1.82 -1.57
C ARG A 142 11.54 0.39 -1.42
N VAL A 143 11.02 -0.52 -2.24
CA VAL A 143 11.43 -1.92 -2.34
C VAL A 143 12.12 -2.14 -3.68
N THR A 144 13.36 -2.63 -3.65
CA THR A 144 14.14 -2.93 -4.86
C THR A 144 14.43 -4.42 -4.94
N ALA A 145 14.47 -4.96 -6.16
CA ALA A 145 15.00 -6.30 -6.38
C ALA A 145 16.52 -6.22 -6.50
N ALA A 146 17.26 -6.95 -5.65
CA ALA A 146 18.71 -7.07 -5.76
C ALA A 146 19.15 -7.70 -7.10
N ARG A 147 18.27 -8.52 -7.69
CA ARG A 147 18.41 -9.10 -9.04
C ARG A 147 17.14 -8.77 -9.85
N PRO A 148 17.06 -7.60 -10.51
CA PRO A 148 15.87 -7.18 -11.26
C PRO A 148 15.49 -8.11 -12.42
N ALA A 149 16.45 -8.88 -12.96
CA ALA A 149 16.17 -9.90 -13.96
C ALA A 149 15.48 -11.16 -13.38
N ALA A 150 15.60 -11.39 -12.07
CA ALA A 150 15.04 -12.54 -11.38
C ALA A 150 13.74 -12.21 -10.64
N HIS A 151 13.61 -10.98 -10.13
CA HIS A 151 12.42 -10.53 -9.39
C HIS A 151 11.86 -9.22 -9.94
N THR A 152 10.54 -9.17 -10.10
CA THR A 152 9.78 -7.95 -10.38
C THR A 152 9.11 -7.48 -9.08
N VAL A 153 9.16 -6.18 -8.82
CA VAL A 153 8.42 -5.50 -7.74
C VAL A 153 7.32 -4.68 -8.39
N GLU A 154 6.06 -4.95 -8.05
CA GLU A 154 4.89 -4.28 -8.58
C GLU A 154 4.04 -3.73 -7.43
N VAL A 155 3.76 -2.43 -7.43
CA VAL A 155 2.85 -1.83 -6.44
C VAL A 155 1.42 -2.04 -6.92
N LEU A 156 0.66 -2.85 -6.20
CA LEU A 156 -0.73 -3.17 -6.57
C LEU A 156 -1.67 -2.00 -6.25
N GLU A 157 -1.47 -1.41 -5.08
CA GLU A 157 -2.28 -0.29 -4.59
C GLU A 157 -1.53 0.49 -3.51
N VAL A 158 -1.92 1.75 -3.37
CA VAL A 158 -1.66 2.54 -2.17
C VAL A 158 -3.00 2.95 -1.58
N SER A 159 -3.23 2.61 -0.31
CA SER A 159 -4.42 2.99 0.43
C SER A 159 -4.14 4.17 1.36
N LYS A 160 -5.08 5.10 1.41
CA LYS A 160 -5.04 6.29 2.25
C LYS A 160 -6.39 6.44 2.95
N ARG A 161 -6.39 6.48 4.27
CA ARG A 161 -7.56 6.90 5.02
C ARG A 161 -7.73 8.41 4.91
N VAL A 162 -8.96 8.85 4.62
CA VAL A 162 -9.39 10.24 4.62
C VAL A 162 -10.53 10.36 5.63
N PRO A 163 -10.29 10.96 6.82
CA PRO A 163 -11.31 11.10 7.85
C PRO A 163 -12.60 11.73 7.33
N GLY A 164 -13.73 11.13 7.68
CA GLY A 164 -15.06 11.57 7.22
C GLY A 164 -15.43 11.19 5.79
N VAL A 165 -14.52 10.59 5.01
CA VAL A 165 -14.77 10.11 3.64
C VAL A 165 -14.68 8.58 3.57
N GLY A 166 -13.58 8.01 4.07
CA GLY A 166 -13.31 6.58 4.04
C GLY A 166 -11.90 6.23 3.53
N HIS A 167 -11.79 5.10 2.85
CA HIS A 167 -10.52 4.60 2.31
C HIS A 167 -10.43 4.89 0.82
N LEU A 168 -9.41 5.66 0.45
CA LEU A 168 -9.03 5.94 -0.92
C LEU A 168 -7.92 4.96 -1.32
N ASP A 169 -8.26 3.98 -2.15
CA ASP A 169 -7.25 3.13 -2.78
C ASP A 169 -6.86 3.72 -4.13
N ILE A 170 -5.55 3.81 -4.36
CA ILE A 170 -4.96 4.45 -5.52
C ILE A 170 -4.14 3.39 -6.26
N ARG A 171 -4.41 3.21 -7.55
CA ARG A 171 -3.77 2.21 -8.39
C ARG A 171 -3.27 2.85 -9.69
N GLN A 172 -2.23 2.27 -10.28
CA GLN A 172 -1.79 2.66 -11.62
C GLN A 172 -2.82 2.22 -12.67
N PRO A 173 -3.08 3.01 -13.73
CA PRO A 173 -4.05 2.67 -14.76
C PRO A 173 -3.82 1.29 -15.41
N ALA A 174 -2.56 0.91 -15.62
CA ALA A 174 -2.20 -0.39 -16.18
C ALA A 174 -2.78 -1.57 -15.38
N LEU A 175 -2.86 -1.44 -14.05
CA LEU A 175 -3.34 -2.49 -13.15
C LEU A 175 -4.86 -2.44 -12.91
N ALA A 176 -5.47 -1.27 -13.08
CA ALA A 176 -6.83 -1.00 -12.66
C ALA A 176 -7.77 -0.57 -13.80
N HIS A 177 -7.34 -0.64 -15.06
CA HIS A 177 -8.17 -0.27 -16.22
C HIS A 177 -9.52 -1.00 -16.27
N ARG A 178 -9.60 -2.23 -15.75
CA ARG A 178 -10.84 -3.02 -15.69
C ARG A 178 -11.87 -2.51 -14.69
N LEU A 179 -11.45 -1.64 -13.76
CA LEU A 179 -12.35 -0.99 -12.81
C LEU A 179 -13.03 0.24 -13.41
N VAL A 180 -12.54 0.75 -14.55
CA VAL A 180 -13.10 1.94 -15.21
C VAL A 180 -14.21 1.49 -16.15
N PRO A 181 -15.45 1.96 -15.97
CA PRO A 181 -16.53 1.65 -16.89
C PRO A 181 -16.23 2.12 -18.31
N VAL A 182 -16.76 1.38 -19.29
CA VAL A 182 -16.59 1.69 -20.72
C VAL A 182 -17.43 2.88 -21.20
N TRP A 183 -18.19 3.52 -20.31
CA TRP A 183 -19.06 4.66 -20.57
C TRP A 183 -18.62 5.87 -19.72
N SER A 184 -18.88 7.08 -20.20
CA SER A 184 -18.39 8.32 -19.59
C SER A 184 -18.94 8.59 -18.19
N GLY A 185 -18.06 8.98 -17.26
CA GLY A 185 -18.43 9.28 -15.89
C GLY A 185 -18.91 10.73 -15.70
N ALA A 186 -19.24 11.07 -14.46
CA ALA A 186 -19.42 12.46 -14.06
C ALA A 186 -18.06 13.17 -14.03
N THR A 187 -17.96 14.34 -14.65
CA THR A 187 -16.69 15.10 -14.68
C THR A 187 -16.42 15.77 -13.33
N VAL A 188 -15.18 15.58 -12.85
CA VAL A 188 -14.60 16.29 -11.69
C VAL A 188 -13.31 16.99 -12.13
N PRO A 189 -12.72 17.89 -11.33
CA PRO A 189 -11.55 18.67 -11.76
C PRO A 189 -10.35 17.83 -12.23
N THR A 190 -10.19 16.61 -11.70
CA THR A 190 -9.04 15.73 -11.99
C THR A 190 -9.34 14.59 -12.96
N GLY A 191 -10.60 14.42 -13.40
CA GLY A 191 -10.99 13.34 -14.29
C GLY A 191 -12.48 13.02 -14.29
N GLU A 192 -12.80 11.73 -14.27
CA GLU A 192 -14.18 11.21 -14.32
C GLU A 192 -14.48 10.32 -13.11
N VAL A 193 -15.73 10.30 -12.68
CA VAL A 193 -16.22 9.58 -11.50
C VAL A 193 -17.45 8.74 -11.83
N TRP A 194 -17.50 7.54 -11.26
CA TRP A 194 -18.60 6.59 -11.33
C TRP A 194 -18.97 6.13 -9.93
N ALA A 195 -20.24 5.87 -9.67
CA ALA A 195 -20.69 5.25 -8.44
C ALA A 195 -21.26 3.87 -8.76
N GLU A 196 -20.73 2.84 -8.11
CA GLU A 196 -21.10 1.45 -8.35
C GLU A 196 -21.57 0.78 -7.06
N GLU A 197 -22.64 0.00 -7.17
CA GLU A 197 -23.05 -0.91 -6.11
C GLU A 197 -22.13 -2.12 -6.14
N VAL A 198 -21.38 -2.34 -5.05
CA VAL A 198 -20.61 -3.56 -4.88
C VAL A 198 -21.48 -4.54 -4.13
N SER A 199 -21.87 -5.62 -4.81
CA SER A 199 -22.54 -6.74 -4.16
C SER A 199 -21.53 -7.42 -3.23
N PRO A 200 -21.76 -7.43 -1.91
CA PRO A 200 -20.83 -8.05 -0.98
C PRO A 200 -20.76 -9.56 -1.23
N ALA A 201 -19.62 -10.18 -0.91
CA ALA A 201 -19.49 -11.63 -0.91
C ALA A 201 -20.39 -12.30 0.16
N SER A 202 -20.86 -11.53 1.16
CA SER A 202 -21.81 -11.94 2.21
C SER A 202 -23.04 -11.02 2.19
N ALA A 203 -24.24 -11.60 2.13
CA ALA A 203 -25.52 -10.98 1.76
C ALA A 203 -26.07 -9.83 2.65
N GLU A 204 -25.28 -9.16 3.49
CA GLU A 204 -25.81 -8.28 4.54
C GLU A 204 -25.78 -6.76 4.25
N SER A 205 -25.07 -6.26 3.24
CA SER A 205 -25.31 -4.89 2.72
C SER A 205 -24.61 -4.61 1.39
N THR A 206 -25.29 -4.01 0.42
CA THR A 206 -24.64 -3.33 -0.70
C THR A 206 -23.92 -2.08 -0.18
N ASP A 207 -22.60 -2.00 -0.38
CA ASP A 207 -21.84 -0.76 -0.21
C ASP A 207 -21.63 -0.12 -1.58
N MET A 208 -21.69 1.21 -1.61
CA MET A 208 -21.41 1.98 -2.80
C MET A 208 -19.91 2.25 -2.87
N VAL A 209 -19.25 1.84 -3.95
CA VAL A 209 -17.88 2.26 -4.22
C VAL A 209 -17.89 3.36 -5.25
N VAL A 210 -17.13 4.42 -5.01
CA VAL A 210 -16.94 5.48 -6.00
C VAL A 210 -15.63 5.24 -6.72
N VAL A 211 -15.68 4.98 -8.01
CA VAL A 211 -14.52 4.85 -8.89
C VAL A 211 -14.19 6.23 -9.46
N HIS A 212 -12.92 6.59 -9.45
CA HIS A 212 -12.42 7.84 -10.04
C HIS A 212 -11.18 7.57 -10.88
N ALA A 213 -11.19 8.02 -12.13
CA ALA A 213 -10.09 7.82 -13.07
C ALA A 213 -9.49 9.16 -13.50
N THR A 214 -8.16 9.24 -13.46
CA THR A 214 -7.35 10.32 -14.01
C THR A 214 -6.43 9.75 -15.10
N PRO A 215 -5.73 10.57 -15.88
CA PRO A 215 -4.73 10.07 -16.83
C PRO A 215 -3.61 9.22 -16.21
N SER A 216 -3.38 9.31 -14.89
CA SER A 216 -2.25 8.66 -14.22
C SER A 216 -2.64 7.75 -13.04
N THR A 217 -3.91 7.70 -12.65
CA THR A 217 -4.40 6.90 -11.53
C THR A 217 -5.81 6.39 -11.78
N VAL A 218 -6.13 5.21 -11.26
CA VAL A 218 -7.51 4.79 -11.02
C VAL A 218 -7.66 4.61 -9.52
N THR A 219 -8.71 5.17 -8.97
CA THR A 219 -8.94 5.19 -7.53
C THR A 219 -10.33 4.68 -7.18
N THR A 220 -10.43 4.01 -6.03
CA THR A 220 -11.70 3.56 -5.47
C THR A 220 -11.85 4.16 -4.08
N VAL A 221 -13.00 4.76 -3.80
CA VAL A 221 -13.35 5.29 -2.48
C VAL A 221 -14.42 4.40 -1.87
N ALA A 222 -14.03 3.61 -0.87
CA ALA A 222 -14.92 2.78 -0.08
C ALA A 222 -15.30 3.48 1.24
N GLY A 223 -16.50 3.22 1.73
CA GLY A 223 -16.99 3.78 2.99
C GLY A 223 -16.29 3.25 4.23
N GLU A 224 -16.35 4.02 5.32
CA GLU A 224 -16.16 3.43 6.64
C GLU A 224 -17.40 2.58 6.99
N ARG A 225 -17.18 1.42 7.62
CA ARG A 225 -18.21 0.44 8.00
C ARG A 225 -19.15 1.02 9.06
N ASP A 226 -20.09 1.87 8.65
CA ASP A 226 -21.33 2.17 9.40
C ASP A 226 -22.33 3.06 8.64
N HIS A 227 -22.02 3.45 7.40
CA HIS A 227 -22.73 4.55 6.77
C HIS A 227 -23.14 4.23 5.33
N LYS A 228 -24.35 3.68 5.17
CA LYS A 228 -25.12 3.69 3.90
C LYS A 228 -25.33 5.11 3.32
N HIS A 229 -24.96 6.13 4.08
CA HIS A 229 -25.01 7.54 3.74
C HIS A 229 -23.57 8.08 3.92
N ARG A 230 -22.78 8.43 2.90
CA ARG A 230 -23.17 9.25 1.76
C ARG A 230 -22.21 8.99 0.59
N CYS A 231 -22.67 8.29 -0.44
CA CYS A 231 -22.00 8.33 -1.75
C CYS A 231 -21.73 9.79 -2.18
N GLU A 232 -22.65 10.69 -1.85
CA GLU A 232 -22.52 12.14 -2.04
C GLU A 232 -21.28 12.73 -1.38
N GLN A 233 -20.88 12.32 -0.17
CA GLN A 233 -19.65 12.83 0.46
C GLN A 233 -18.40 12.37 -0.27
N ARG A 234 -18.39 11.14 -0.77
CA ARG A 234 -17.26 10.58 -1.53
C ARG A 234 -17.11 11.32 -2.86
N VAL A 235 -18.24 11.60 -3.52
CA VAL A 235 -18.28 12.40 -4.75
C VAL A 235 -17.90 13.86 -4.47
N GLU A 236 -18.38 14.46 -3.39
CA GLU A 236 -18.01 15.82 -2.96
C GLU A 236 -16.51 15.92 -2.68
N PHE A 237 -15.94 14.94 -1.98
CA PHE A 237 -14.49 14.83 -1.78
C PHE A 237 -13.75 14.85 -3.13
N LEU A 238 -14.16 14.03 -4.09
CA LEU A 238 -13.52 13.98 -5.41
C LEU A 238 -13.69 15.28 -6.22
N HIS A 239 -14.80 16.01 -6.04
CA HIS A 239 -14.94 17.36 -6.60
C HIS A 239 -13.97 18.38 -5.97
N ARG A 240 -13.54 18.15 -4.74
CA ARG A 240 -12.55 18.98 -4.03
C ARG A 240 -11.11 18.57 -4.31
N VAL A 241 -10.87 17.37 -4.83
CA VAL A 241 -9.54 16.94 -5.26
C VAL A 241 -9.10 17.79 -6.45
N THR A 242 -8.06 18.60 -6.23
CA THR A 242 -7.47 19.50 -7.24
C THR A 242 -6.26 18.88 -7.92
N GLU A 243 -5.62 17.90 -7.28
CA GLU A 243 -4.51 17.15 -7.85
C GLU A 243 -4.56 15.71 -7.33
N LEU A 244 -4.53 14.73 -8.24
CA LEU A 244 -4.28 13.34 -7.92
C LEU A 244 -3.49 12.71 -9.06
N CYS A 245 -2.21 12.42 -8.79
CA CYS A 245 -1.35 11.84 -9.81
C CYS A 245 -0.37 10.82 -9.25
N TRP A 246 0.02 9.86 -10.09
CA TRP A 246 1.10 8.92 -9.85
C TRP A 246 2.18 9.13 -10.89
N ALA A 247 3.25 9.81 -10.50
CA ALA A 247 4.40 10.02 -11.36
C ALA A 247 5.39 8.86 -11.19
N PRO A 248 5.89 8.25 -12.29
CA PRO A 248 6.94 7.25 -12.18
C PRO A 248 8.19 7.86 -11.58
N GLU A 249 9.04 7.02 -10.99
CA GLU A 249 10.35 7.47 -10.54
C GLU A 249 11.14 8.00 -11.74
N ARG A 250 11.56 9.27 -11.69
CA ARG A 250 12.44 9.80 -12.72
C ARG A 250 13.79 9.11 -12.58
N PRO A 251 14.34 8.50 -13.65
CA PRO A 251 15.68 7.96 -13.59
C PRO A 251 16.63 9.10 -13.20
N THR A 252 17.34 8.94 -12.08
CA THR A 252 18.42 9.86 -11.73
C THR A 252 19.42 9.80 -12.87
N THR A 253 19.45 10.85 -13.68
CA THR A 253 20.50 11.02 -14.68
C THR A 253 21.81 11.07 -13.92
N ARG A 254 22.54 9.96 -13.87
CA ARG A 254 23.90 9.94 -13.36
C ARG A 254 24.66 10.92 -14.25
N ARG A 255 24.93 12.13 -13.74
CA ARG A 255 25.93 13.00 -14.33
C ARG A 255 27.19 12.17 -14.40
N LYS A 256 27.57 11.74 -15.61
CA LYS A 256 28.89 11.16 -15.85
C LYS A 256 29.85 12.27 -15.42
N GLY A 257 30.48 12.09 -14.27
CA GLY A 257 31.63 12.91 -13.89
C GLY A 257 32.64 12.74 -15.02
N SER A 258 32.87 13.82 -15.76
CA SER A 258 34.01 13.94 -16.66
C SER A 258 35.25 13.84 -15.77
N SER A 259 35.88 12.67 -15.81
CA SER A 259 37.28 12.50 -15.44
C SER A 259 38.18 13.31 -16.36
#